data_AF-A0AB38HQZ3-F1
#
_entry.id   AF-A0AB38HQZ3-F1
#
_cell.length_a   1.000
_cell.length_b   1.000
_cell.length_c   1.000
_cell.angle_alpha   90.00
_cell.angle_beta   90.00
_cell.angle_gamma   90.00
#
_symmetry.space_group_name_H-M   'P 1'
#
loop_
_entity.id
_entity.type
_entity.pdbx_description
1 polymer ?
#
loop_
_entity_poly.entity_id
_entity_poly.type
_entity_poly.pdbx_seq_one_letter_code
_entity_poly.pdbx_strand_id
1 'polypeptide(L)'
;LQRLTYAPGDIVLADRYYARPRDLRPVIDAGADFIVRTGWNSLRLLQTNGEPFDLFAALAAQQEQEGEVQVRVHEGMTGTPPTPLVLRLIVRRKDPQQAQAEQERLLKAARKHGKKPDPRSL
;
A
#
# COMPACT_ATOMS: atom_id res chain seq x y z
N LEU A 1 -13.93 -3.09 5.64
CA LEU A 1 -13.70 -4.47 6.13
C LEU A 1 -14.21 -4.70 7.56
N GLN A 2 -15.09 -3.83 8.09
CA GLN A 2 -15.54 -3.94 9.49
C GLN A 2 -16.91 -4.63 9.67
N ARG A 3 -17.59 -4.96 8.56
CA ARG A 3 -18.95 -5.53 8.58
C ARG A 3 -18.98 -7.02 8.18
N LEU A 4 -17.82 -7.60 7.93
CA LEU A 4 -17.67 -9.00 7.56
C LEU A 4 -17.14 -9.77 8.77
N THR A 5 -17.45 -11.06 8.81
CA THR A 5 -16.86 -11.99 9.76
C THR A 5 -15.76 -12.76 9.04
N TYR A 6 -14.64 -12.97 9.71
CA TYR A 6 -13.48 -13.67 9.14
C TYR A 6 -13.16 -14.89 10.00
N ALA A 7 -12.63 -15.92 9.36
CA ALA A 7 -12.10 -17.10 10.02
C ALA A 7 -10.64 -17.34 9.59
N PRO A 8 -9.86 -18.05 10.42
CA PRO A 8 -8.53 -18.49 10.02
C PRO A 8 -8.55 -19.26 8.69
N GLY A 9 -7.66 -18.88 7.77
CA GLY A 9 -7.58 -19.44 6.42
C GLY A 9 -8.35 -18.66 5.35
N ASP A 10 -9.16 -17.66 5.73
CA ASP A 10 -9.77 -16.75 4.76
C ASP A 10 -8.72 -15.85 4.10
N ILE A 11 -8.88 -15.57 2.81
CA ILE A 11 -8.08 -14.57 2.07
C ILE A 11 -8.99 -13.45 1.57
N VAL A 12 -8.89 -12.28 2.19
CA VAL A 12 -9.71 -11.11 1.86
C VAL A 12 -9.06 -10.33 0.70
N LEU A 13 -9.78 -10.21 -0.41
CA LEU A 13 -9.38 -9.34 -1.52
C LEU A 13 -10.11 -8.01 -1.44
N ALA A 14 -9.39 -6.89 -1.38
CA ALA A 14 -10.01 -5.57 -1.31
C ALA A 14 -9.28 -4.49 -2.13
N ASP A 15 -10.02 -3.43 -2.48
CA ASP A 15 -9.46 -2.28 -3.18
C ASP A 15 -8.76 -1.28 -2.25
N ARG A 16 -8.17 -0.24 -2.86
CA ARG A 16 -7.37 0.79 -2.18
C ARG A 16 -8.08 1.55 -1.07
N TYR A 17 -9.41 1.64 -1.11
CA TYR A 17 -10.18 2.31 -0.08
C TYR A 17 -10.05 1.62 1.29
N TYR A 18 -9.78 0.32 1.29
CA TYR A 18 -9.63 -0.49 2.49
C TYR A 18 -8.18 -0.57 3.01
N ALA A 19 -7.22 0.06 2.33
CA ALA A 19 -5.84 0.18 2.81
C ALA A 19 -5.74 1.18 3.97
N ARG A 20 -6.35 0.83 5.11
CA ARG A 20 -6.42 1.66 6.34
C ARG A 20 -6.26 0.77 7.57
N PRO A 21 -5.52 1.20 8.61
CA PRO A 21 -5.32 0.40 9.82
C PRO A 21 -6.62 -0.17 10.40
N ARG A 22 -7.64 0.69 10.53
CA ARG A 22 -8.97 0.32 11.07
C ARG A 22 -9.72 -0.76 10.28
N ASP A 23 -9.38 -0.95 9.01
CA ASP A 23 -10.01 -1.93 8.14
C ASP A 23 -9.18 -3.23 8.10
N LEU A 24 -7.86 -3.13 8.18
CA LEU A 24 -6.95 -4.28 8.10
C LEU A 24 -6.83 -5.02 9.44
N ARG A 25 -6.85 -4.28 10.56
CA ARG A 25 -6.64 -4.83 11.90
C ARG A 25 -7.63 -5.95 12.26
N PRO A 26 -8.95 -5.80 12.03
CA PRO A 26 -9.90 -6.88 12.33
C PRO A 26 -9.67 -8.17 11.52
N VAL A 27 -9.10 -8.07 10.32
CA VAL A 27 -8.80 -9.26 9.49
C VAL A 27 -7.65 -10.05 10.12
N ILE A 28 -6.57 -9.36 10.50
CA ILE A 28 -5.41 -9.95 11.18
C ILE A 28 -5.78 -10.49 12.55
N ASP A 29 -6.55 -9.74 13.34
CA ASP A 29 -6.98 -10.17 14.68
C ASP A 29 -7.86 -11.42 14.63
N ALA A 30 -8.59 -11.64 13.53
CA ALA A 30 -9.35 -12.86 13.27
C ALA A 30 -8.51 -14.04 12.72
N GLY A 31 -7.21 -13.85 12.52
CA GLY A 31 -6.30 -14.85 11.98
C GLY A 31 -6.45 -15.09 10.47
N ALA A 32 -7.10 -14.18 9.75
CA ALA A 32 -7.28 -14.24 8.30
C ALA A 32 -6.18 -13.45 7.57
N ASP A 33 -5.99 -13.77 6.29
CA ASP A 33 -5.07 -13.10 5.38
C ASP A 33 -5.79 -12.08 4.49
N PHE A 34 -5.03 -11.17 3.88
CA PHE A 34 -5.59 -10.26 2.90
C PHE A 34 -4.60 -9.88 1.78
N ILE A 35 -5.17 -9.51 0.64
CA ILE A 35 -4.48 -8.80 -0.44
C ILE A 35 -5.28 -7.53 -0.72
N VAL A 36 -4.70 -6.39 -0.33
CA VAL A 36 -5.31 -5.08 -0.51
C VAL A 36 -4.38 -4.21 -1.33
N ARG A 37 -4.89 -3.66 -2.43
CA ARG A 37 -4.12 -2.66 -3.20
C ARG A 37 -3.91 -1.44 -2.32
N THR A 38 -2.76 -0.79 -2.37
CA THR A 38 -2.53 0.47 -1.65
C THR A 38 -2.13 1.58 -2.61
N GLY A 39 -2.59 2.81 -2.34
CA GLY A 39 -1.99 3.99 -2.94
C GLY A 39 -0.70 4.35 -2.22
N TRP A 40 0.19 5.10 -2.90
CA TRP A 40 1.49 5.52 -2.35
C TRP A 40 1.36 6.42 -1.09
N ASN A 41 0.18 7.02 -0.86
CA ASN A 41 -0.12 7.86 0.30
C ASN A 41 -1.24 7.31 1.19
N SER A 42 -1.72 6.09 0.96
CA SER A 42 -2.89 5.55 1.68
C SER A 42 -2.55 5.08 3.10
N LEU A 43 -1.34 4.55 3.29
CA LEU A 43 -0.83 4.08 4.56
C LEU A 43 0.41 4.90 4.94
N ARG A 44 0.52 5.29 6.21
CA ARG A 44 1.78 5.81 6.75
C ARG A 44 2.68 4.62 7.09
N LEU A 45 3.59 4.33 6.18
CA LEU A 45 4.53 3.22 6.28
C LEU A 45 5.72 3.59 7.17
N LEU A 46 6.11 2.64 8.00
CA LEU A 46 7.27 2.69 8.87
C LEU A 46 8.15 1.47 8.60
N GLN A 47 9.44 1.61 8.85
CA GLN A 47 10.36 0.50 8.97
C GLN A 47 10.00 -0.36 10.20
N THR A 48 10.55 -1.57 10.28
CA THR A 48 10.33 -2.48 11.41
C THR A 48 10.81 -1.90 12.74
N ASN A 49 11.84 -1.04 12.72
CA ASN A 49 12.34 -0.28 13.87
C ASN A 49 11.43 0.90 14.28
N GLY A 50 10.39 1.23 13.51
CA GLY A 50 9.45 2.33 13.77
C GLY A 50 9.79 3.66 13.09
N GLU A 51 10.93 3.78 12.40
CA GLU A 51 11.28 4.97 11.63
C GLU A 51 10.42 5.11 10.36
N PRO A 52 10.26 6.32 9.80
CA PRO A 52 9.56 6.50 8.53
C PRO A 52 10.14 5.64 7.40
N PHE A 53 9.27 4.97 6.65
CA PHE A 53 9.68 4.20 5.47
C PHE A 53 9.60 5.09 4.22
N ASP A 54 10.73 5.25 3.53
CA ASP A 54 10.76 5.95 2.24
C ASP A 54 10.35 5.00 1.10
N LEU A 55 9.08 5.09 0.74
CA LEU A 55 8.51 4.29 -0.34
C LEU A 55 9.21 4.54 -1.68
N PHE A 56 9.54 5.79 -2.02
CA PHE A 56 10.07 6.10 -3.34
C PHE A 56 11.53 5.68 -3.46
N ALA A 57 12.33 5.83 -2.40
CA ALA A 57 13.68 5.28 -2.36
C ALA A 57 13.67 3.75 -2.52
N ALA A 58 12.76 3.05 -1.84
CA ALA A 58 12.61 1.61 -1.96
C ALA A 58 12.21 1.18 -3.38
N LEU A 59 11.23 1.87 -4.00
CA LEU A 59 10.81 1.61 -5.37
C LEU A 59 11.91 1.89 -6.40
N ALA A 60 12.72 2.92 -6.18
CA ALA A 60 13.84 3.27 -7.06
C ALA A 60 14.99 2.24 -6.98
N ALA A 61 15.26 1.72 -5.77
CA ALA A 61 16.32 0.74 -5.53
C ALA A 61 15.97 -0.69 -5.99
N GLN A 62 14.69 -1.03 -6.13
CA GLN A 62 14.26 -2.36 -6.55
C GLN A 62 14.71 -2.66 -7.99
N GLN A 63 15.54 -3.67 -8.22
CA GLN A 63 15.98 -4.05 -9.57
C GLN A 63 15.04 -5.06 -10.23
N GLU A 64 14.50 -5.99 -9.43
CA GLU A 64 13.65 -7.07 -9.91
C GLU A 64 12.24 -6.60 -10.31
N GLN A 65 11.60 -7.37 -11.20
CA GLN A 65 10.22 -7.11 -11.61
C GLN A 65 9.26 -7.20 -10.43
N GLU A 66 9.52 -8.12 -9.49
CA GLU A 66 8.70 -8.36 -8.30
C GLU A 66 9.58 -8.28 -7.06
N GLY A 67 9.05 -7.70 -6.00
CA GLY A 67 9.75 -7.51 -4.75
C GLY A 67 8.78 -7.47 -3.59
N GLU A 68 9.29 -7.80 -2.40
CA GLU A 68 8.55 -7.67 -1.17
C GLU A 68 9.38 -7.00 -0.09
N VAL A 69 8.71 -6.23 0.75
CA VAL A 69 9.34 -5.58 1.90
C VAL A 69 8.41 -5.63 3.09
N GLN A 70 8.95 -6.03 4.25
CA GLN A 70 8.21 -5.94 5.50
C GLN A 70 8.15 -4.48 5.95
N VAL A 71 6.93 -4.00 6.21
CA VAL A 71 6.67 -2.65 6.66
C VAL A 71 5.76 -2.69 7.88
N ARG A 72 5.99 -1.77 8.80
CA ARG A 72 5.05 -1.49 9.88
C ARG A 72 4.09 -0.39 9.43
N VAL A 73 2.82 -0.52 9.78
CA VAL A 73 1.83 0.53 9.53
C VAL A 73 1.66 1.37 10.78
N HIS A 74 1.71 2.70 10.63
CA HIS A 74 1.37 3.62 11.71
C HIS A 74 -0.15 3.67 11.90
N GLU A 75 -0.63 3.22 13.05
CA GLU A 75 -2.08 3.06 13.31
C GLU A 75 -2.77 4.33 13.87
N GLY A 76 -2.02 5.38 14.20
CA GLY A 76 -2.60 6.66 14.63
C GLY A 76 -3.27 6.64 16.01
N MET A 77 -3.09 5.56 16.78
CA MET A 77 -3.64 5.43 18.13
C MET A 77 -2.86 6.28 19.13
N THR A 78 -3.59 6.95 20.04
CA THR A 78 -3.02 7.57 21.23
C THR A 78 -2.65 6.48 22.23
N GLY A 79 -1.38 6.11 22.25
CA GLY A 79 -0.84 4.99 23.05
C GLY A 79 -0.20 3.93 22.16
N THR A 80 0.76 3.19 22.70
CA THR A 80 1.44 2.12 21.96
C THR A 80 0.46 0.95 21.79
N PRO A 81 0.08 0.55 20.56
CA PRO A 81 -0.68 -0.69 20.38
C PRO A 81 0.10 -1.87 20.99
N PRO A 82 -0.59 -2.87 21.57
CA PRO A 82 0.07 -4.01 22.21
C PRO A 82 0.96 -4.78 21.23
N THR A 83 0.59 -4.80 19.94
CA THR A 83 1.39 -5.40 18.87
C THR A 83 1.38 -4.50 17.64
N PRO A 84 2.55 -4.19 17.04
CA PRO A 84 2.62 -3.40 15.81
C PRO A 84 1.99 -4.15 14.63
N LEU A 85 1.21 -3.45 13.82
CA LEU A 85 0.70 -3.99 12.56
C LEU A 85 1.84 -4.07 11.52
N VAL A 86 2.48 -5.23 11.44
CA VAL A 86 3.52 -5.54 10.45
C VAL A 86 2.90 -6.26 9.26
N LEU A 87 3.14 -5.74 8.05
CA LEU A 87 2.59 -6.24 6.79
C LEU A 87 3.70 -6.46 5.77
N ARG A 88 3.38 -7.21 4.71
CA ARG A 88 4.21 -7.31 3.50
C ARG A 88 3.69 -6.34 2.45
N LEU A 89 4.54 -5.41 2.04
CA LEU A 89 4.31 -4.59 0.86
C LEU A 89 4.86 -5.34 -0.35
N ILE A 90 3.96 -5.84 -1.19
CA ILE A 90 4.30 -6.50 -2.46
C ILE A 90 4.32 -5.45 -3.56
N VAL A 91 5.44 -5.37 -4.28
CA VAL A 91 5.67 -4.41 -5.36
C VAL A 91 5.95 -5.18 -6.64
N ARG A 92 5.26 -4.79 -7.71
CA ARG A 92 5.51 -5.29 -9.05
C ARG A 92 5.74 -4.12 -10.00
N ARG A 93 6.92 -4.06 -10.62
CA ARG A 93 7.24 -3.08 -11.66
C ARG A 93 6.41 -3.40 -12.90
N LYS A 94 5.86 -2.35 -13.50
CA LYS A 94 5.27 -2.44 -14.83
C LYS A 94 6.38 -2.61 -15.86
N ASP A 95 6.09 -3.31 -16.94
CA ASP A 95 6.99 -3.39 -18.07
C ASP A 95 7.15 -1.98 -18.70
N PRO A 96 8.28 -1.68 -19.38
CA PRO A 96 8.53 -0.33 -19.90
C PRO A 96 7.40 0.22 -20.78
N GLN A 97 6.80 -0.62 -21.63
CA GLN A 97 5.67 -0.24 -22.47
C GLN A 97 4.42 0.09 -21.66
N GLN A 98 4.13 -0.69 -20.61
CA GLN A 98 3.00 -0.46 -19.71
C GLN A 98 3.21 0.80 -18.85
N ALA A 99 4.45 1.09 -18.45
CA ALA A 99 4.81 2.30 -17.73
C ALA A 99 4.60 3.55 -18.61
N GLN A 100 5.11 3.53 -19.85
CA GLN A 100 4.93 4.64 -20.80
C GLN A 100 3.45 4.90 -21.10
N ALA A 101 2.67 3.85 -21.38
CA ALA A 101 1.24 3.99 -21.63
C ALA A 101 0.49 4.60 -20.43
N GLU A 102 0.90 4.26 -19.20
CA GLU A 102 0.32 4.84 -17.98
C GLU A 102 0.70 6.32 -17.82
N GLN A 103 1.96 6.69 -18.06
CA GLN A 103 2.42 8.09 -18.03
C GLN A 103 1.63 8.94 -19.03
N GLU A 104 1.49 8.48 -20.28
CA GLU A 104 0.71 9.16 -21.32
C GLU A 104 -0.76 9.33 -20.90
N ARG A 105 -1.35 8.29 -20.30
CA ARG A 105 -2.72 8.33 -19.77
C ARG A 105 -2.87 9.37 -18.66
N LEU A 106 -1.91 9.42 -17.73
CA LEU A 106 -1.90 10.36 -16.61
C LEU A 106 -1.76 11.80 -17.12
N LEU A 107 -0.84 12.06 -18.05
CA LEU A 107 -0.64 13.37 -18.67
C LEU A 107 -1.89 13.84 -19.44
N LYS A 108 -2.51 12.95 -20.22
CA LYS A 108 -3.76 13.25 -20.95
C LYS A 108 -4.91 13.57 -20.00
N ALA A 109 -5.06 12.82 -18.92
CA ALA A 109 -6.07 13.08 -17.89
C ALA A 109 -5.81 14.41 -17.18
N ALA A 110 -4.56 14.69 -16.81
CA ALA A 110 -4.16 15.93 -16.17
C ALA A 110 -4.46 17.15 -17.06
N ARG A 111 -4.13 17.07 -18.36
CA ARG A 111 -4.47 18.09 -19.37
C ARG A 111 -5.98 18.30 -19.50
N LYS A 112 -6.77 17.21 -19.57
CA LYS A 112 -8.23 17.28 -19.65
C LYS A 112 -8.86 17.96 -18.43
N HIS A 113 -8.29 17.77 -17.25
CA HIS A 113 -8.81 18.30 -15.99
C HIS A 113 -8.10 19.59 -15.52
N GLY A 114 -7.19 20.16 -16.31
CA GLY A 114 -6.44 21.37 -15.96
C GLY A 114 -5.54 21.23 -14.73
N LYS A 115 -5.09 20.01 -14.40
CA LYS A 115 -4.24 19.73 -13.24
C LYS A 115 -2.81 19.46 -13.67
N LYS A 116 -1.84 19.71 -12.78
CA LYS A 116 -0.47 19.22 -12.93
C LYS A 116 -0.34 17.87 -12.21
N PRO A 117 0.13 16.80 -12.89
CA PRO A 117 0.37 15.53 -12.23
C PRO A 117 1.53 15.67 -11.24
N ASP A 118 1.49 14.87 -10.16
CA ASP A 118 2.60 14.82 -9.20
C ASP A 118 3.82 14.20 -9.88
N PRO A 119 5.02 14.80 -9.80
CA PRO A 119 6.22 14.24 -10.42
C PRO A 119 6.51 12.80 -9.97
N ARG A 120 6.11 12.43 -8.75
CA ARG A 120 6.28 11.07 -8.21
C ARG A 120 5.31 10.05 -8.77
N SER A 121 4.32 10.50 -9.54
CA SER A 121 3.35 9.66 -10.24
C SER A 121 3.67 9.46 -11.73
N LEU A 122 4.77 10.06 -12.20
CA LEU A 122 5.29 9.93 -13.56
C LEU A 122 6.50 9.00 -13.57
#